data_AF-A0A3M3A7X5-F1
#
_entry.id   AF-A0A3M3A7X5-F1
#
_cell.length_a   1.000
_cell.length_b   1.000
_cell.length_c   1.000
_cell.angle_alpha   90.00
_cell.angle_beta   90.00
_cell.angle_gamma   90.00
#
_symmetry.space_group_name_H-M   'P 1'
#
loop_
_entity.id
_entity.type
_entity.pdbx_description
1 polymer ?
#
loop_
_entity_poly.entity_id
_entity_poly.type
_entity_poly.pdbx_seq_one_letter_code
_entity_poly.pdbx_strand_id
1 'polypeptide(L)'
;AQGQQRLLMVIHHLVVDGVSWRVLLDDLQTAYRQLSDVTPVRFAAKTSAFRDWAARLQAYAGNESLREELHVWQRQLGGPATNLPCHNSQGGQQNRHAQ
;
A
#
# COMPACT_ATOMS: atom_id res chain seq x y z
N ALA A 1 8.08 38.12 7.88
CA ALA A 1 8.05 36.64 7.81
C ALA A 1 8.08 36.25 6.33
N GLN A 2 9.16 35.61 5.87
CA GLN A 2 9.33 35.21 4.48
C GLN A 2 8.32 34.09 4.16
N GLY A 3 7.46 34.32 3.17
CA GLY A 3 6.27 33.52 2.91
C GLY A 3 6.57 32.09 2.46
N GLN A 4 6.49 31.13 3.39
CA GLN A 4 6.42 29.70 3.06
C GLN A 4 4.99 29.23 3.19
N GLN A 5 4.38 28.84 2.08
CA GLN A 5 3.14 28.07 2.11
C GLN A 5 3.46 26.60 2.36
N ARG A 6 2.66 25.96 3.22
CA ARG A 6 2.80 24.55 3.58
C ARG A 6 1.49 23.84 3.32
N LEU A 7 1.57 22.68 2.66
CA LEU A 7 0.44 21.79 2.44
C LEU A 7 0.67 20.51 3.24
N LEU A 8 -0.27 20.16 4.10
CA LEU A 8 -0.29 18.89 4.81
C LEU A 8 -1.28 17.95 4.10
N MET A 9 -0.82 16.75 3.76
CA MET A 9 -1.66 15.68 3.22
C MET A 9 -1.64 14.49 4.17
N VAL A 10 -2.83 14.03 4.55
CA VAL A 10 -3.00 12.85 5.41
C VAL A 10 -3.93 11.88 4.69
N ILE A 11 -3.43 10.67 4.44
CA ILE A 11 -4.16 9.59 3.78
C ILE A 11 -3.95 8.33 4.61
N HIS A 12 -5.02 7.56 4.84
CA HIS A 12 -4.95 6.35 5.63
C HIS A 12 -4.09 5.28 4.92
N HIS A 13 -3.19 4.61 5.65
CA HIS A 13 -2.24 3.64 5.06
C HIS A 13 -2.91 2.44 4.37
N LEU A 14 -4.17 2.13 4.70
CA LEU A 14 -4.94 1.08 4.02
C LEU A 14 -5.21 1.37 2.53
N VAL A 15 -5.09 2.63 2.10
CA VAL A 15 -5.33 3.03 0.70
C VAL A 15 -4.11 3.65 0.04
N VAL A 16 -2.95 3.67 0.72
CA VAL A 16 -1.72 4.26 0.19
C VAL A 16 -0.48 3.56 0.74
N ASP A 17 0.50 3.33 -0.13
CA ASP A 17 1.83 2.84 0.20
C ASP A 17 2.92 3.80 -0.29
N GLY A 18 4.19 3.45 -0.07
CA GLY A 18 5.32 4.28 -0.49
C GLY A 18 5.39 4.53 -2.01
N VAL A 19 4.90 3.60 -2.84
CA VAL A 19 4.89 3.76 -4.30
C VAL A 19 3.76 4.69 -4.74
N SER A 20 2.61 4.59 -4.10
CA SER A 20 1.41 5.38 -4.35
C SER A 20 1.65 6.88 -4.13
N TRP A 21 2.47 7.25 -3.13
CA TRP A 21 2.83 8.65 -2.87
C TRP A 21 3.52 9.33 -4.04
N ARG A 22 4.40 8.63 -4.75
CA ARG A 22 5.08 9.20 -5.92
C ARG A 22 4.08 9.58 -7.01
N VAL A 23 3.14 8.68 -7.31
CA VAL A 23 2.09 8.92 -8.30
C VAL A 23 1.18 10.09 -7.88
N LEU A 24 0.76 10.13 -6.62
CA LEU A 24 -0.10 11.20 -6.09
C LEU A 24 0.57 12.58 -6.15
N LEU A 25 1.86 12.67 -5.83
CA LEU A 25 2.60 13.93 -5.86
C LEU A 25 2.90 14.38 -7.30
N ASP A 26 3.19 13.46 -8.21
CA ASP A 26 3.39 13.75 -9.63
C ASP A 26 2.09 14.27 -10.27
N ASP A 27 0.94 13.63 -9.98
CA ASP A 27 -0.38 14.07 -10.46
C ASP A 27 -0.77 15.42 -9.84
N LEU A 28 -0.51 15.63 -8.55
CA LEU A 28 -0.77 16.92 -7.89
C LEU A 28 0.04 18.05 -8.54
N GLN A 29 1.34 17.82 -8.79
CA GLN A 29 2.18 18.79 -9.47
C GLN A 29 1.69 19.08 -10.89
N THR A 30 1.28 18.04 -11.63
CA THR A 30 0.75 18.16 -13.00
C THR A 30 -0.53 18.99 -13.02
N ALA A 31 -1.50 18.67 -12.16
CA ALA A 31 -2.76 19.41 -12.06
C ALA A 31 -2.52 20.86 -11.67
N TYR A 32 -1.63 21.10 -10.69
CA TYR A 32 -1.29 22.45 -10.25
C TYR A 32 -0.72 23.31 -11.38
N ARG A 33 0.21 22.77 -12.19
CA ARG A 33 0.77 23.47 -13.35
C ARG A 33 -0.28 23.75 -14.41
N GLN A 34 -1.07 22.74 -14.78
CA GLN A 34 -2.13 22.90 -15.79
C GLN A 34 -3.16 23.97 -15.38
N LEU A 35 -3.57 23.99 -14.10
CA LEU A 35 -4.47 25.01 -13.57
C LEU A 35 -3.83 26.40 -13.54
N SER A 36 -2.54 26.49 -13.21
CA SER A 36 -1.80 27.77 -13.23
C SER A 36 -1.70 28.34 -14.64
N ASP A 37 -1.61 27.47 -15.64
CA ASP A 37 -1.56 27.81 -17.07
C ASP A 37 -2.96 27.91 -17.71
N VAL A 38 -4.03 27.91 -16.91
CA VAL A 38 -5.45 27.99 -17.36
C VAL A 38 -5.79 26.91 -18.40
N THR A 39 -5.12 25.77 -18.32
CA THR A 39 -5.28 24.63 -19.23
C THR A 39 -6.16 23.57 -18.55
N PRO A 40 -7.04 22.87 -19.29
CA PRO A 40 -7.83 21.78 -18.72
C PRO A 40 -6.93 20.69 -18.12
N VAL A 41 -7.27 20.23 -16.92
CA VAL A 41 -6.50 19.19 -16.23
C VAL A 41 -6.61 17.86 -16.98
N ARG A 42 -5.46 17.25 -17.29
CA ARG A 42 -5.35 15.95 -17.97
C ARG A 42 -4.25 15.13 -17.30
N PHE A 43 -4.63 13.95 -16.81
CA PHE A 43 -3.72 12.97 -16.23
C PHE A 43 -3.32 11.90 -17.25
N ALA A 44 -2.28 11.14 -16.92
CA ALA A 44 -1.96 9.93 -17.65
C ALA A 44 -3.12 8.91 -17.60
N ALA A 45 -3.12 7.96 -18.54
CA ALA A 45 -4.12 6.91 -18.55
C ALA A 45 -4.08 6.12 -17.24
N LYS A 46 -5.26 5.83 -16.68
CA LYS A 46 -5.40 5.04 -15.47
C LYS A 46 -4.80 3.64 -15.68
N THR A 47 -4.05 3.15 -14.71
CA THR A 47 -3.60 1.76 -14.64
C THR A 47 -4.73 0.84 -14.18
N SER A 48 -4.42 -0.42 -13.86
CA SER A 48 -5.39 -1.35 -13.29
C SER A 48 -6.02 -0.78 -12.01
N ALA A 49 -7.35 -0.85 -11.92
CA ALA A 49 -8.04 -0.44 -10.70
C ALA A 49 -7.67 -1.40 -9.56
N PHE A 50 -7.54 -0.86 -8.35
CA PHE A 50 -7.22 -1.65 -7.15
C PHE A 50 -8.19 -2.81 -6.94
N ARG A 51 -9.49 -2.61 -7.19
CA ARG A 51 -10.51 -3.67 -7.12
C ARG A 51 -10.20 -4.83 -8.07
N ASP A 52 -9.81 -4.52 -9.30
CA ASP A 52 -9.54 -5.55 -10.31
C ASP A 52 -8.25 -6.31 -9.95
N TRP A 53 -7.26 -5.61 -9.36
CA TRP A 53 -6.09 -6.25 -8.78
C TRP A 53 -6.43 -7.15 -7.59
N ALA A 54 -7.27 -6.69 -6.66
CA ALA A 54 -7.71 -7.48 -5.50
C ALA A 54 -8.46 -8.75 -5.91
N ALA A 55 -9.35 -8.64 -6.91
CA ALA A 55 -10.04 -9.81 -7.46
C ALA A 55 -9.05 -10.82 -8.09
N ARG A 56 -8.04 -10.33 -8.83
CA ARG A 56 -6.98 -11.19 -9.39
C ARG A 56 -6.12 -11.82 -8.31
N LEU A 57 -5.81 -11.10 -7.24
CA LEU A 57 -5.05 -11.63 -6.10
C LEU A 57 -5.82 -12.76 -5.42
N GLN A 58 -7.14 -12.60 -5.23
CA GLN A 58 -7.97 -13.65 -4.66
C GLN A 58 -7.97 -14.91 -5.54
N ALA A 59 -8.15 -14.74 -6.86
CA ALA A 59 -8.08 -15.86 -7.78
C ALA A 59 -6.71 -16.54 -7.77
N TYR A 60 -5.63 -15.75 -7.75
CA TYR A 60 -4.26 -16.24 -7.68
C TYR A 60 -3.98 -17.03 -6.40
N ALA A 61 -4.58 -16.64 -5.27
CA ALA A 61 -4.44 -17.35 -4.01
C ALA A 61 -4.93 -18.81 -4.07
N GLY A 62 -5.81 -19.14 -5.01
CA GLY A 62 -6.30 -20.51 -5.24
C GLY A 62 -5.39 -21.40 -6.08
N ASN A 63 -4.36 -20.84 -6.73
CA ASN A 63 -3.53 -21.56 -7.71
C ASN A 63 -2.58 -22.58 -7.05
N GLU A 64 -2.39 -23.72 -7.71
CA GLU A 64 -1.44 -24.77 -7.28
C GLU A 64 0.00 -24.25 -7.20
N SER A 65 0.41 -23.36 -8.10
CA SER A 65 1.76 -22.76 -8.08
C SER A 65 2.07 -22.05 -6.77
N LEU A 66 1.08 -21.38 -6.17
CA LEU A 66 1.25 -20.70 -4.88
C LEU A 66 1.27 -21.73 -3.73
N ARG A 67 0.56 -22.86 -3.86
CA ARG A 67 0.63 -23.94 -2.87
C ARG A 67 1.99 -24.60 -2.84
N GLU A 68 2.69 -24.68 -3.98
CA GLU A 68 4.07 -25.20 -4.02
C GLU A 68 5.03 -24.29 -3.23
N GLU A 69 4.78 -22.99 -3.20
CA GLU A 69 5.57 -22.05 -2.37
C GLU A 69 5.37 -22.29 -0.87
N LEU A 70 4.26 -22.89 -0.43
CA LEU A 70 3.98 -23.15 0.99
C LEU A 70 5.13 -23.91 1.65
N HIS A 71 5.67 -24.93 0.98
CA HIS A 71 6.78 -25.72 1.52
C HIS A 71 8.06 -24.88 1.67
N VAL A 72 8.29 -23.93 0.77
CA VAL A 72 9.42 -22.99 0.85
C VAL A 72 9.26 -22.09 2.07
N TRP A 73 8.09 -21.48 2.25
CA TRP A 73 7.80 -20.62 3.40
C TRP A 73 7.89 -21.37 4.72
N GLN A 74 7.34 -22.59 4.81
CA GLN A 74 7.42 -23.43 6.00
C GLN A 74 8.86 -23.77 6.38
N ARG A 75 9.70 -24.11 5.39
CA ARG A 75 11.13 -24.37 5.64
C ARG A 75 11.86 -23.13 6.13
N GLN A 76 11.58 -21.96 5.55
CA GLN A 76 12.20 -20.70 5.98
C GLN A 76 11.79 -20.31 7.40
N LEU A 77 10.53 -20.53 7.76
CA LEU A 77 9.98 -20.22 9.08
C LEU A 77 10.31 -21.29 10.14
N GLY A 78 10.78 -22.48 9.73
CA GLY A 78 11.10 -23.61 10.62
C GLY A 78 12.40 -23.47 11.42
N GLY A 79 13.09 -22.34 11.34
CA GLY A 79 14.26 -22.05 12.17
C GLY A 79 13.92 -21.87 13.66
N PRO A 80 14.93 -21.71 14.54
CA PRO A 80 14.69 -21.40 15.94
C PRO A 80 13.82 -20.14 16.04
N ALA A 81 12.83 -20.15 16.94
CA ALA A 81 11.88 -19.05 17.08
C ALA A 81 12.62 -17.73 17.32
N THR A 82 12.65 -16.88 16.31
CA THR A 82 13.14 -15.51 16.45
C THR A 82 12.11 -14.75 17.28
N ASN A 83 12.50 -14.34 18.48
CA ASN A 83 11.70 -13.39 19.25
C ASN A 83 11.68 -12.08 18.49
N LEU A 84 10.60 -11.84 17.75
CA LEU A 84 10.36 -10.53 17.15
C LEU A 84 10.24 -9.50 18.27
N PRO A 85 10.77 -8.28 18.07
CA PRO A 85 10.57 -7.20 19.02
C PRO A 85 9.07 -7.04 19.30
N CYS A 86 8.65 -7.44 20.50
CA CYS A 86 7.28 -7.29 20.94
C CYS A 86 7.19 -6.07 21.85
N HIS A 87 6.23 -5.18 21.58
CA HIS A 87 6.01 -4.01 22.44
C HIS A 87 5.47 -4.42 23.82
N ASN A 88 4.71 -5.53 23.89
CA ASN A 88 4.23 -6.11 25.12
C ASN A 88 4.23 -7.65 25.04
N SER A 89 5.13 -8.31 25.77
CA SER A 89 5.25 -9.78 25.81
C SER A 89 4.09 -10.48 26.55
N GLN A 90 3.32 -9.72 27.33
CA GLN A 90 2.12 -10.17 28.04
C GLN A 90 0.82 -9.81 27.29
N GLY A 91 0.93 -9.16 26.12
CA GLY A 91 -0.23 -8.78 25.32
C GLY A 91 -0.92 -10.01 24.76
N GLY A 92 -2.21 -10.20 25.09
CA GLY A 92 -2.98 -11.30 24.54
C GLY A 92 -3.09 -11.19 23.01
N GLN A 93 -2.77 -12.28 22.29
CA GLN A 93 -3.00 -12.45 20.84
C GLN A 93 -4.51 -12.53 20.52
N GLN A 94 -5.26 -11.50 20.89
CA GLN A 94 -6.71 -11.47 20.77
C GLN A 94 -7.09 -10.90 19.41
N ASN A 95 -7.27 -11.79 18.42
CA ASN A 95 -7.89 -11.47 17.13
C ASN A 95 -9.40 -11.22 17.27
N ARG A 96 -9.80 -10.31 18.16
CA ARG A 96 -11.23 -10.01 18.44
C ARG A 96 -11.95 -9.30 17.30
N HIS A 97 -11.22 -8.84 16.28
CA HIS A 97 -11.76 -8.03 15.19
C HIS A 97 -11.42 -8.56 13.79
N ALA A 98 -10.92 -9.79 13.69
CA ALA A 98 -10.77 -10.48 12.41
C ALA A 98 -12.12 -11.13 12.05
N GLN A 99 -13.06 -10.31 11.56
CA GLN A 99 -14.26 -10.76 10.86
C GLN A 99 -14.18 -10.34 9.40
#